data_AF-A0A0K1P695-F1
#
_entry.id   AF-A0A0K1P695-F1
#
_cell.length_a   1.000
_cell.length_b   1.000
_cell.length_c   1.000
_cell.angle_alpha   90.00
_cell.angle_beta   90.00
_cell.angle_gamma   90.00
#
_symmetry.space_group_name_H-M   'P 1'
#
loop_
_entity.id
_entity.type
_entity.pdbx_description
1 polymer ?
#
loop_
_entity_poly.entity_id
_entity_poly.type
_entity_poly.pdbx_seq_one_letter_code
_entity_poly.pdbx_strand_id
1 'polypeptide(L)'
;MSKNLTVEQWLKIINIYKNEGIRIAELEYRIIKSKVLKHSCEIRKRTKRKAKLVNIYGMTSLTRKKGSGRYKKRYDSDIPGIIDDLNEEQKREIIEDWIKKKRDEQERQSINKIKTLNTTLKARIILMHRTSFYKKMC
;
A
#
# COMPACT_ATOMS: atom_id res chain seq x y z
N MET A 1 20.08 -22.82 -9.48
CA MET A 1 19.92 -21.66 -10.39
C MET A 1 18.66 -20.87 -10.04
N SER A 2 18.77 -19.56 -9.85
CA SER A 2 17.62 -18.68 -9.58
C SER A 2 16.53 -18.87 -10.64
N LYS A 3 15.26 -18.99 -10.22
CA LYS A 3 14.11 -19.07 -11.14
C LYS A 3 13.93 -17.78 -11.95
N ASN A 4 14.61 -16.68 -11.61
CA ASN A 4 14.42 -15.35 -12.18
C ASN A 4 15.74 -14.74 -12.68
N LEU A 5 15.66 -14.03 -13.81
CA LEU A 5 16.77 -13.23 -14.34
C LEU A 5 17.12 -12.07 -13.39
N THR A 6 18.41 -11.75 -13.30
CA THR A 6 18.91 -10.58 -12.59
C THR A 6 18.54 -9.29 -13.31
N VAL A 7 18.74 -8.15 -12.65
CA VAL A 7 18.48 -6.82 -13.24
C VAL A 7 19.36 -6.59 -14.46
N GLU A 8 20.65 -6.91 -14.37
CA GLU A 8 21.62 -6.79 -15.46
C GLU A 8 21.25 -7.63 -16.68
N GLN A 9 20.83 -8.88 -16.46
CA GLN A 9 20.36 -9.75 -17.54
C GLN A 9 19.12 -9.16 -18.24
N TRP A 10 18.20 -8.57 -17.48
CA TRP A 10 17.06 -7.86 -18.06
C TRP A 10 17.48 -6.63 -18.86
N LEU A 11 18.45 -5.85 -18.38
CA LEU A 11 18.96 -4.69 -19.10
C LEU A 11 19.60 -5.10 -20.43
N LYS A 12 20.39 -6.18 -20.45
CA LYS A 12 20.97 -6.73 -21.69
C LYS A 12 19.88 -7.10 -22.71
N ILE A 13 18.86 -7.85 -22.29
CA ILE A 13 17.74 -8.26 -23.15
C ILE A 13 16.93 -7.05 -23.66
N ILE A 14 16.74 -6.03 -22.82
CA ILE A 14 16.02 -4.81 -23.21
C ILE A 14 16.83 -4.00 -24.22
N ASN A 15 18.16 -3.94 -24.08
CA ASN A 15 19.01 -3.25 -25.03
C ASN A 15 18.94 -3.90 -26.42
N ILE A 16 19.03 -5.23 -26.47
CA ILE A 16 18.83 -6.02 -27.70
C ILE A 16 17.44 -5.76 -28.29
N TYR A 17 16.39 -5.74 -27.45
CA TYR A 17 15.04 -5.43 -27.93
C TYR A 17 14.94 -4.03 -28.57
N LYS A 18 15.63 -3.03 -28.02
CA LYS A 18 15.63 -1.66 -28.55
C LYS A 18 16.41 -1.53 -29.86
N ASN A 19 17.51 -2.25 -30.01
CA ASN A 19 18.43 -2.10 -31.15
C ASN A 19 18.11 -3.07 -32.30
N GLU A 20 17.82 -4.33 -31.97
CA GLU A 20 17.75 -5.44 -32.93
C GLU A 20 16.31 -6.01 -33.05
N GLY A 21 15.46 -5.69 -32.09
CA GLY A 21 14.04 -6.05 -32.11
C GLY A 21 13.68 -7.30 -31.31
N ILE A 22 12.37 -7.57 -31.25
CA ILE A 22 11.78 -8.51 -30.27
C ILE A 22 12.12 -9.98 -30.50
N ARG A 23 12.39 -10.39 -31.75
CA ARG A 23 12.70 -11.78 -32.09
C ARG A 23 14.08 -12.18 -31.55
N ILE A 24 15.08 -11.32 -31.69
CA ILE A 24 16.45 -11.58 -31.24
C ILE A 24 16.53 -11.50 -29.71
N ALA A 25 15.85 -10.51 -29.11
CA ALA A 25 15.74 -10.42 -27.65
C ALA A 25 15.07 -11.66 -27.01
N GLU A 26 14.14 -12.31 -27.72
CA GLU A 26 13.54 -13.56 -27.27
C GLU A 26 14.52 -14.74 -27.29
N LEU A 27 15.35 -14.84 -28.33
CA LEU A 27 16.38 -15.88 -28.43
C LEU A 27 17.41 -15.73 -27.32
N GLU A 28 17.92 -14.52 -27.08
CA GLU A 28 18.85 -14.24 -25.99
C GLU A 28 18.25 -14.58 -24.62
N TYR A 29 16.97 -14.26 -24.42
CA TYR A 29 16.24 -14.64 -23.21
C TYR A 29 16.23 -16.16 -23.01
N ARG A 30 16.01 -16.93 -24.07
CA ARG A 30 15.99 -18.41 -24.01
C ARG A 30 17.36 -18.98 -23.68
N ILE A 31 18.43 -18.42 -24.26
CA ILE A 31 19.82 -18.82 -23.97
C ILE A 31 20.12 -18.63 -22.48
N ILE A 32 19.85 -17.45 -21.94
CA ILE A 32 20.16 -17.12 -20.52
C ILE A 32 19.34 -17.99 -19.55
N LYS A 33 18.09 -18.31 -19.89
CA LYS A 33 17.21 -19.13 -19.04
C LYS A 33 17.50 -20.63 -19.13
N SER A 34 18.28 -21.07 -20.12
CA SER A 34 18.62 -22.48 -20.41
C SER A 34 17.45 -23.45 -20.25
N LYS A 35 16.24 -23.01 -20.64
CA LYS A 35 15.00 -23.80 -20.52
C LYS A 35 14.15 -23.64 -21.77
N VAL A 36 13.59 -24.76 -22.21
CA VAL A 36 12.52 -24.81 -23.21
C VAL A 36 11.25 -24.22 -22.58
N LEU A 37 11.12 -22.90 -22.65
CA LEU A 37 9.90 -22.20 -22.25
C LEU A 37 8.83 -22.46 -23.31
N LYS A 38 7.69 -23.01 -22.89
CA LYS A 38 6.60 -23.44 -23.79
C LYS A 38 5.95 -22.31 -24.59
N HIS A 39 6.04 -21.04 -24.16
CA HIS A 39 5.26 -19.95 -24.75
C HIS A 39 6.09 -18.70 -25.09
N SER A 40 6.48 -18.59 -26.36
CA SER A 40 7.16 -17.43 -26.96
C SER A 40 6.43 -16.11 -26.71
N CYS A 41 5.10 -16.14 -26.78
CA CYS A 41 4.24 -14.96 -26.62
C CYS A 41 4.37 -14.33 -25.22
N GLU A 42 4.57 -15.12 -24.16
CA GLU A 42 4.73 -14.63 -22.80
C GLU A 42 6.08 -13.94 -22.60
N ILE A 43 7.14 -14.49 -23.19
CA ILE A 43 8.48 -13.89 -23.17
C ILE A 43 8.43 -12.52 -23.83
N ARG A 44 7.85 -12.42 -25.03
CA ARG A 44 7.70 -11.14 -25.75
C ARG A 44 6.91 -10.12 -24.94
N LYS A 45 5.77 -10.52 -24.36
CA LYS A 45 4.94 -9.65 -23.50
C LYS A 45 5.74 -9.15 -22.30
N ARG A 46 6.55 -10.02 -21.67
CA ARG A 46 7.36 -9.69 -20.51
C ARG A 46 8.49 -8.72 -20.86
N THR A 47 9.20 -8.95 -21.97
CA THR A 47 10.26 -8.04 -22.46
C THR A 47 9.70 -6.66 -22.77
N LYS A 48 8.56 -6.56 -23.47
CA LYS A 48 7.89 -5.27 -23.75
C LYS A 48 7.51 -4.52 -22.47
N ARG A 49 6.91 -5.21 -21.48
CA ARG A 49 6.55 -4.61 -20.19
C ARG A 49 7.78 -4.09 -19.44
N LYS A 50 8.86 -4.89 -19.41
CA LYS A 50 10.11 -4.51 -18.73
C LYS A 50 10.80 -3.34 -19.42
N ALA A 51 10.85 -3.32 -20.74
CA ALA A 51 11.37 -2.19 -21.52
C ALA A 51 10.59 -0.89 -21.23
N LYS A 52 9.25 -0.96 -21.16
CA LYS A 52 8.41 0.20 -20.80
C LYS A 52 8.72 0.70 -19.39
N LEU A 53 8.92 -0.19 -18.41
CA LEU A 53 9.30 0.21 -17.05
C LEU A 53 10.67 0.91 -17.03
N VAL A 54 11.67 0.36 -17.75
CA VAL A 54 13.00 0.98 -17.84
C VAL A 54 12.95 2.37 -18.48
N ASN A 55 12.12 2.56 -19.51
CA ASN A 55 11.96 3.89 -20.13
C ASN A 55 11.32 4.92 -19.18
N ILE A 56 10.41 4.50 -18.31
CA ILE A 56 9.70 5.40 -17.38
C ILE A 56 10.59 5.80 -16.19
N TYR A 57 11.51 4.93 -15.75
CA TYR A 57 12.30 5.14 -14.53
C TYR A 57 13.82 5.31 -14.76
N GLY A 58 14.26 5.34 -16.03
CA GLY A 58 15.68 5.39 -16.42
C GLY A 58 16.38 4.02 -16.45
N MET A 59 17.48 3.90 -17.20
CA MET A 59 18.24 2.64 -17.37
C MET A 59 18.84 2.09 -16.06
N THR A 60 19.08 2.95 -15.07
CA THR A 60 19.69 2.59 -13.79
C THR A 60 18.72 1.95 -12.80
N SER A 61 17.40 2.07 -13.02
CA SER A 61 16.43 1.69 -12.01
C SER A 61 15.29 0.86 -12.60
N LEU A 62 15.46 -0.47 -12.56
CA LEU A 62 14.32 -1.38 -12.60
C LEU A 62 13.64 -1.34 -11.22
N THR A 63 13.18 -0.14 -10.84
CA THR A 63 12.52 0.12 -9.57
C THR A 63 11.23 -0.67 -9.55
N ARG A 64 11.16 -1.63 -8.62
CA ARG A 64 9.90 -2.31 -8.32
C ARG A 64 8.89 -1.22 -7.94
N LYS A 65 7.70 -1.24 -8.53
CA LYS A 65 6.60 -0.38 -8.05
C LYS A 65 6.53 -0.50 -6.53
N LYS A 66 6.74 0.62 -5.82
CA LYS A 66 6.42 0.71 -4.38
C LYS A 66 4.96 0.26 -4.24
N GLY A 67 4.72 -0.84 -3.54
CA GLY A 67 3.38 -1.41 -3.35
C GLY A 67 3.05 -2.68 -4.15
N SER A 68 4.00 -3.34 -4.81
CA SER A 68 3.75 -4.64 -5.49
C SER A 68 3.64 -5.86 -4.55
N GLY A 69 3.48 -5.64 -3.23
CA GLY A 69 3.20 -6.70 -2.25
C GLY A 69 1.69 -6.93 -2.09
N ARG A 70 1.30 -8.05 -1.47
CA ARG A 70 -0.05 -8.20 -0.90
C ARG A 70 -0.32 -7.00 0.01
N TYR A 71 -1.55 -6.48 -0.03
CA TYR A 71 -2.00 -5.50 0.96
C TYR A 71 -1.63 -6.00 2.36
N LYS A 72 -1.07 -5.12 3.21
CA LYS A 72 -0.86 -5.46 4.63
C LYS A 72 -2.18 -5.99 5.17
N LYS A 73 -2.16 -7.17 5.78
CA LYS A 73 -3.34 -7.74 6.45
C LYS A 73 -3.83 -6.69 7.44
N ARG A 74 -5.13 -6.37 7.37
CA ARG A 74 -5.81 -5.56 8.37
C ARG A 74 -5.65 -6.28 9.71
N TYR A 75 -4.91 -5.66 10.64
CA TYR A 75 -4.75 -6.17 12.01
C TYR A 75 -5.96 -5.84 12.88
N ASP A 76 -6.93 -5.11 12.31
CA ASP A 76 -8.15 -4.60 12.92
C ASP A 76 -9.40 -5.39 12.50
N SER A 77 -9.22 -6.59 11.91
CA SER A 77 -10.33 -7.41 11.40
C SER A 77 -11.18 -8.06 12.50
N ASP A 78 -10.61 -8.24 13.68
CA ASP A 78 -11.21 -8.85 14.87
C ASP A 78 -12.00 -7.83 15.73
N ILE A 79 -11.70 -6.54 15.61
CA ILE A 79 -12.35 -5.47 16.38
C ILE A 79 -13.89 -5.53 16.33
N PRO A 80 -14.57 -5.74 15.18
CA PRO A 80 -16.02 -5.84 15.16
C PRO A 80 -16.55 -7.01 15.99
N GLY A 81 -15.90 -8.18 15.91
CA GLY A 81 -16.30 -9.36 16.69
C GLY A 81 -16.13 -9.14 18.19
N ILE A 82 -15.02 -8.51 18.61
CA ILE A 82 -14.82 -8.15 20.02
C ILE A 82 -15.91 -7.18 20.50
N ILE A 83 -16.33 -6.21 19.67
CA ILE A 83 -17.41 -5.28 20.04
C ILE A 83 -18.75 -6.01 20.21
N ASP A 84 -19.03 -6.99 19.35
CA ASP A 84 -20.25 -7.79 19.40
C ASP A 84 -20.30 -8.70 20.65
N ASP A 85 -19.15 -9.18 21.12
CA ASP A 85 -19.02 -10.01 22.32
C ASP A 85 -19.21 -9.23 23.64
N LEU A 86 -19.09 -7.90 23.62
CA LEU A 86 -19.25 -7.05 24.80
C LEU A 86 -20.72 -6.79 25.12
N ASN A 87 -21.06 -6.86 26.41
CA ASN A 87 -22.35 -6.40 26.89
C ASN A 87 -22.41 -4.86 26.99
N GLU A 88 -23.61 -4.30 27.20
CA GLU A 88 -23.81 -2.84 27.21
C GLU A 88 -23.11 -2.13 28.38
N GLU A 89 -22.92 -2.81 29.51
CA GLU A 89 -22.23 -2.25 30.68
C GLU A 89 -20.72 -2.13 30.42
N GLN A 90 -20.12 -3.19 29.87
CA GLN A 90 -18.71 -3.20 29.45
C GLN A 90 -18.45 -2.15 28.36
N LYS A 91 -19.36 -2.01 27.38
CA LYS A 91 -19.26 -0.98 26.36
C LYS A 91 -19.29 0.42 26.98
N ARG A 92 -20.18 0.67 27.94
CA ARG A 92 -20.25 1.97 28.63
C ARG A 92 -18.95 2.26 29.38
N GLU A 93 -18.43 1.30 30.15
CA GLU A 93 -17.19 1.45 30.90
C GLU A 93 -16.01 1.81 29.98
N ILE A 94 -15.84 1.07 28.88
CA ILE A 94 -14.77 1.32 27.90
C ILE A 94 -14.93 2.70 27.25
N ILE A 95 -16.15 3.11 26.91
CA ILE A 95 -16.41 4.44 26.33
C ILE A 95 -16.10 5.55 27.34
N GLU A 96 -16.48 5.37 28.60
CA GLU A 96 -16.18 6.35 29.66
C GLU A 96 -14.70 6.51 29.89
N ASP A 97 -13.95 5.41 29.98
CA ASP A 97 -12.50 5.42 30.14
C ASP A 97 -11.81 6.10 28.95
N TRP A 98 -12.24 5.76 27.72
CA TRP A 98 -11.75 6.42 26.51
C TRP A 98 -12.03 7.94 26.52
N ILE A 99 -13.21 8.38 26.96
CA ILE A 99 -13.55 9.81 27.07
C ILE A 99 -12.64 10.50 28.09
N LYS A 100 -12.39 9.88 29.26
CA LYS A 100 -11.48 10.42 30.29
C LYS A 100 -10.07 10.59 29.72
N LYS A 101 -9.53 9.55 29.10
CA LYS A 101 -8.22 9.59 28.45
C LYS A 101 -8.12 10.68 27.38
N LYS A 102 -9.18 10.89 26.58
CA LYS A 102 -9.20 11.96 25.57
C LYS A 102 -9.23 13.37 26.16
N ARG A 103 -9.79 13.54 27.36
CA ARG A 103 -9.71 14.81 28.10
C ARG A 103 -8.29 15.07 28.57
N ASP A 104 -7.64 14.05 29.11
CA ASP A 104 -6.29 14.15 29.64
C ASP A 104 -5.26 14.43 28.54
N GLU A 105 -5.40 13.77 27.38
CA GLU A 105 -4.51 13.97 26.24
C GLU A 105 -4.66 15.37 25.59
N GLN A 106 -5.82 16.04 25.73
CA GLN A 106 -6.18 17.28 25.00
C GLN A 106 -5.94 17.26 23.47
N GLU A 107 -5.69 16.08 22.87
CA GLU A 107 -5.29 15.95 21.47
C GLU A 107 -6.48 15.93 20.50
N ARG A 108 -6.71 17.08 19.84
CA ARG A 108 -7.78 17.27 18.84
C ARG A 108 -7.65 16.38 17.60
N GLN A 109 -6.42 16.01 17.24
CA GLN A 109 -6.17 15.31 15.97
C GLN A 109 -6.79 13.91 15.95
N SER A 110 -6.92 13.27 17.11
CA SER A 110 -7.50 11.94 17.21
C SER A 110 -9.03 11.96 17.12
N ILE A 111 -9.70 12.94 17.74
CA ILE A 111 -11.17 13.04 17.73
C ILE A 111 -11.71 13.46 16.35
N ASN A 112 -10.94 14.25 15.60
CA ASN A 112 -11.34 14.75 14.29
C ASN A 112 -11.40 13.63 13.24
N LYS A 113 -10.69 12.51 13.46
CA LYS A 113 -10.71 11.33 12.60
C LYS A 113 -12.08 10.61 12.66
N ILE A 114 -12.84 10.77 13.73
CA ILE A 114 -14.18 10.19 13.87
C ILE A 114 -15.19 11.07 13.12
N LYS A 115 -15.50 10.72 11.87
CA LYS A 115 -16.37 11.53 10.99
C LYS A 115 -17.83 11.57 11.45
N THR A 116 -18.31 10.50 12.07
CA THR A 116 -19.72 10.33 12.49
C THR A 116 -20.10 11.18 13.71
N LEU A 117 -19.12 11.58 14.53
CA LEU A 117 -19.38 12.34 15.74
C LEU A 117 -19.51 13.84 15.43
N ASN A 118 -20.62 14.46 15.86
CA ASN A 118 -20.88 15.87 15.59
C ASN A 118 -19.90 16.79 16.35
N THR A 119 -19.73 18.02 15.86
CA THR A 119 -18.79 19.01 16.41
C THR A 119 -19.10 19.35 17.87
N THR A 120 -20.37 19.36 18.26
CA THR A 120 -20.80 19.66 19.63
C THR A 120 -20.36 18.58 20.62
N LEU A 121 -20.53 17.30 20.27
CA LEU A 121 -20.10 16.17 21.07
C LEU A 121 -18.57 16.10 21.13
N LYS A 122 -17.87 16.37 20.02
CA LYS A 122 -16.40 16.45 20.01
C LYS A 122 -15.89 17.51 21.00
N ALA A 123 -16.51 18.69 20.99
CA ALA A 123 -16.17 19.78 21.90
C ALA A 123 -16.45 19.40 23.37
N ARG A 124 -17.59 18.75 23.65
CA ARG A 124 -17.94 18.25 25.00
C ARG A 124 -16.98 17.19 25.52
N ILE A 125 -16.50 16.29 24.65
CA ILE A 125 -15.54 15.25 25.04
C ILE A 125 -14.25 15.90 25.52
N ILE A 126 -13.70 16.88 24.81
CA ILE A 126 -12.43 17.55 25.15
C ILE A 126 -12.64 18.79 26.06
N LEU A 127 -13.81 18.95 26.69
CA LEU A 127 -14.13 20.08 27.58
C LEU A 127 -13.83 21.47 26.99
N MET A 128 -14.05 21.64 25.68
CA MET A 128 -13.86 22.92 24.99
C MET A 128 -15.20 23.58 24.68
N HIS A 129 -15.24 24.92 24.73
CA HIS A 129 -16.38 25.66 24.19
C HIS A 129 -16.53 25.38 22.68
N ARG A 130 -17.77 25.16 22.23
CA ARG A 130 -18.08 24.76 20.85
C ARG A 130 -17.48 25.70 19.80
N THR A 131 -17.57 27.00 20.03
CA THR A 131 -17.04 28.01 19.07
C THR A 131 -15.51 28.03 19.05
N SER A 132 -14.86 27.82 20.19
CA SER A 132 -13.40 27.69 20.29
C SER A 132 -12.91 26.42 19.60
N PHE A 133 -13.69 25.35 19.66
CA PHE A 133 -13.41 24.12 18.93
C PHE A 133 -13.55 24.33 17.41
N TYR A 134 -14.63 24.98 16.96
CA TYR A 134 -14.88 25.28 15.54
C TYR A 134 -13.79 26.19 14.93
N LYS A 135 -13.41 27.27 15.63
CA LYS A 135 -12.34 28.20 15.19
C LYS A 135 -10.97 27.53 15.04
N LYS A 136 -10.76 26.39 15.68
CA LYS A 136 -9.52 25.59 15.62
C LYS A 136 -9.62 24.42 14.63
N MET A 137 -10.77 24.23 13.98
CA MET A 137 -10.98 23.28 12.89
C MET A 137 -10.87 23.92 11.51
N CYS A 138 -11.23 25.20 11.40
CA CYS A 138 -10.88 26.06 10.27
C CYS A 138 -9.39 26.36 10.30
#